data_AF-A0A838HG40-F1
#
_entry.id   AF-A0A838HG40-F1
#
_cell.length_a   1.000
_cell.length_b   1.000
_cell.length_c   1.000
_cell.angle_alpha   90.00
_cell.angle_beta   90.00
_cell.angle_gamma   90.00
#
_symmetry.space_group_name_H-M   'P 1'
#
loop_
_entity.id
_entity.type
_entity.pdbx_description
1 polymer ?
#
loop_
_entity_poly.entity_id
_entity_poly.type
_entity_poly.pdbx_seq_one_letter_code
_entity_poly.pdbx_strand_id
1 'polypeptide(L)'
;MDETIAFHGAAPHGGEGFVLLLETPGEDGQVGIRRWASPDYTAAPVELRVSAREVRATIESQAALGWTFTLPLERIVRWLEPAEP
;
A
#
# COMPACT_ATOMS: atom_id res chain seq x y z
N MET A 1 -18.74 5.12 -4.49
CA MET A 1 -17.69 4.11 -4.76
C MET A 1 -16.45 4.67 -4.12
N ASP A 2 -15.96 4.05 -3.07
CA ASP A 2 -14.66 4.42 -2.50
C ASP A 2 -13.62 4.20 -3.59
N GLU A 3 -12.88 5.25 -3.95
CA GLU A 3 -11.83 5.13 -4.94
C GLU A 3 -10.69 4.28 -4.36
N THR A 4 -10.01 3.52 -5.23
CA THR A 4 -8.93 2.64 -4.80
C THR A 4 -7.74 2.75 -5.74
N ILE A 5 -6.52 2.66 -5.20
CA ILE A 5 -5.31 2.40 -5.99
C ILE A 5 -4.80 0.99 -5.74
N ALA A 6 -4.21 0.39 -6.78
CA ALA A 6 -3.57 -0.91 -6.67
C ALA A 6 -2.13 -0.84 -7.19
N PHE A 7 -1.21 -1.49 -6.48
CA PHE A 7 0.19 -1.59 -6.89
C PHE A 7 0.86 -2.85 -6.35
N HIS A 8 1.92 -3.27 -7.03
CA HIS A 8 2.80 -4.33 -6.58
C HIS A 8 4.06 -3.72 -5.99
N GLY A 9 4.53 -4.29 -4.88
CA GLY A 9 5.83 -4.00 -4.26
C GLY A 9 6.71 -5.25 -4.32
N ALA A 10 7.96 -5.10 -4.73
CA ALA A 10 8.94 -6.18 -4.84
C ALA A 10 10.22 -5.85 -4.07
N ALA A 11 10.70 -6.82 -3.28
CA ALA A 11 11.94 -6.70 -2.52
C ALA A 11 13.17 -6.73 -3.45
N PRO A 12 14.27 -6.02 -3.12
CA PRO A 12 15.46 -5.94 -3.96
C PRO A 12 16.19 -7.27 -4.17
N HIS A 13 16.02 -8.23 -3.26
CA HIS A 13 16.71 -9.54 -3.31
C HIS A 13 15.88 -10.64 -3.97
N GLY A 14 14.68 -10.32 -4.49
CA GLY A 14 13.74 -11.28 -5.05
C GLY A 14 13.07 -12.15 -3.98
N GLY A 15 12.09 -12.97 -4.39
CA GLY A 15 11.41 -13.94 -3.51
C GLY A 15 10.37 -13.36 -2.54
N GLU A 16 10.41 -12.06 -2.27
CA GLU A 16 9.43 -11.34 -1.47
C GLU A 16 8.76 -10.22 -2.26
N GLY A 17 7.44 -10.10 -2.07
CA GLY A 17 6.65 -9.07 -2.69
C GLY A 17 5.21 -9.10 -2.23
N PHE A 18 4.43 -8.13 -2.64
CA PHE A 18 3.01 -8.04 -2.33
C PHE A 18 2.24 -7.30 -3.41
N VAL A 19 0.95 -7.56 -3.51
CA VAL A 19 -0.01 -6.67 -4.16
C VAL A 19 -0.80 -6.00 -3.06
N LEU A 20 -0.90 -4.67 -3.12
CA LEU A 20 -1.76 -3.87 -2.27
C LEU A 20 -2.87 -3.25 -3.10
N LEU A 21 -4.07 -3.28 -2.55
CA LEU A 21 -5.16 -2.40 -2.95
C LEU A 21 -5.51 -1.54 -1.74
N LEU A 22 -5.36 -0.23 -1.90
CA LEU A 22 -5.61 0.78 -0.88
C LEU A 22 -6.88 1.54 -1.24
N GLU A 23 -7.80 1.64 -0.30
CA GLU A 23 -8.93 2.56 -0.38
C GLU A 23 -8.44 4.02 -0.25
N THR A 24 -9.27 4.99 -0.61
CA THR A 24 -9.05 6.39 -0.21
C THR A 24 -9.07 6.48 1.32
N PRO A 25 -8.11 7.19 1.95
CA PRO A 25 -8.16 7.43 3.39
C PRO A 25 -9.48 8.10 3.79
N GLY A 26 -10.11 7.60 4.85
CA GLY A 26 -11.30 8.20 5.44
C GLY A 26 -10.99 9.48 6.23
N GLU A 27 -12.04 10.20 6.64
CA GLU A 27 -11.91 11.41 7.48
C GLU A 27 -11.23 11.14 8.83
N ASP A 28 -11.31 9.89 9.31
CA ASP A 28 -10.63 9.39 10.51
C ASP A 28 -9.12 9.10 10.29
N GLY A 29 -8.62 9.32 9.07
CA GLY A 29 -7.25 9.02 8.67
C GLY A 29 -6.94 7.53 8.56
N GLN A 30 -7.97 6.68 8.58
CA GLN A 30 -7.84 5.23 8.38
C GLN A 30 -7.96 4.89 6.89
N VAL A 31 -7.19 3.91 6.46
CA VAL A 31 -7.26 3.37 5.10
C VAL A 31 -7.56 1.87 5.17
N GLY A 32 -8.52 1.44 4.36
CA GLY A 32 -8.76 0.02 4.12
C GLY A 32 -7.71 -0.53 3.15
N ILE A 33 -7.19 -1.70 3.49
CA ILE A 33 -6.14 -2.38 2.74
C ILE A 33 -6.57 -3.79 2.45
N ARG A 34 -6.41 -4.21 1.20
CA ARG A 34 -6.37 -5.63 0.81
C ARG A 34 -4.97 -5.97 0.34
N ARG A 35 -4.33 -6.95 0.99
CA ARG A 35 -2.95 -7.34 0.75
C ARG A 35 -2.85 -8.81 0.35
N TRP A 36 -2.16 -9.08 -0.76
CA TRP A 36 -1.73 -10.41 -1.16
C TRP A 36 -0.21 -10.50 -1.08
N ALA A 37 0.32 -11.54 -0.45
CA ALA A 37 1.77 -11.76 -0.36
C ALA A 37 2.25 -12.70 -1.47
N SER A 38 3.49 -12.50 -1.93
CA SER A 38 4.10 -13.30 -3.00
C SER A 38 4.13 -14.82 -2.84
N PRO A 39 4.13 -15.43 -1.64
CA PRO A 39 4.02 -16.89 -1.58
C PRO A 39 2.65 -17.42 -2.03
N ASP A 40 1.60 -16.59 -2.07
CA ASP A 40 0.26 -17.04 -2.48
C ASP A 40 -0.63 -15.88 -2.98
N TYR A 41 -0.46 -15.50 -4.24
CA TYR A 41 -1.32 -14.50 -4.89
C TYR A 41 -2.74 -15.02 -5.20
N THR A 42 -2.97 -16.33 -5.09
CA THR A 42 -4.27 -16.96 -5.34
C THR A 42 -5.13 -17.10 -4.09
N ALA A 43 -4.53 -16.94 -2.91
CA ALA A 43 -5.25 -16.90 -1.63
C ALA A 43 -6.14 -15.66 -1.48
N ALA A 44 -7.07 -15.76 -0.53
CA ALA A 44 -7.83 -14.60 -0.08
C ALA A 44 -6.87 -13.52 0.46
N PRO A 45 -7.12 -12.23 0.19
CA PRO A 45 -6.30 -11.16 0.73
C PRO A 45 -6.39 -11.13 2.25
N VAL A 46 -5.32 -10.64 2.87
CA VAL A 46 -5.41 -10.10 4.22
C VAL A 46 -6.06 -8.72 4.13
N GLU A 47 -7.17 -8.55 4.84
CA GLU A 47 -7.90 -7.28 4.92
C GLU A 47 -7.56 -6.58 6.23
N LEU A 48 -7.15 -5.32 6.15
CA LEU A 48 -6.72 -4.52 7.29
C LEU A 48 -7.34 -3.12 7.22
N ARG A 49 -7.60 -2.53 8.39
CA ARG A 49 -7.87 -1.10 8.52
C ARG A 49 -6.82 -0.50 9.45
N VAL A 50 -6.02 0.42 8.91
CA VAL A 50 -4.83 0.96 9.59
C VAL A 50 -4.70 2.45 9.29
N SER A 51 -3.86 3.15 10.05
CA SER A 51 -3.62 4.56 9.78
C SER A 51 -2.91 4.76 8.44
N ALA A 52 -3.42 5.67 7.61
CA ALA A 52 -2.78 6.04 6.35
C ALA A 52 -1.32 6.52 6.56
N ARG A 53 -1.04 7.14 7.72
CA ARG A 53 0.31 7.54 8.12
C ARG A 53 1.24 6.35 8.34
N GLU A 54 0.77 5.27 8.95
CA GLU A 54 1.56 4.05 9.18
C GLU A 54 1.86 3.35 7.86
N VAL A 55 0.88 3.30 6.95
CA VAL A 55 1.07 2.77 5.60
C VAL A 55 2.12 3.58 4.85
N ARG A 56 2.02 4.91 4.89
CA ARG A 56 2.98 5.81 4.27
C ARG A 56 4.38 5.57 4.79
N ALA A 57 4.57 5.57 6.11
CA ALA A 57 5.86 5.31 6.73
C ALA A 57 6.43 3.93 6.34
N THR A 58 5.58 2.92 6.22
CA THR A 58 5.99 1.57 5.77
C THR A 58 6.47 1.59 4.32
N ILE A 59 5.72 2.21 3.42
CA ILE A 59 6.07 2.30 1.99
C ILE A 59 7.35 3.12 1.79
N GLU A 60 7.50 4.25 2.49
CA GLU A 60 8.71 5.08 2.44
C GLU A 60 9.93 4.32 2.99
N SER A 61 9.77 3.58 4.10
CA SER A 61 10.84 2.73 4.65
C SER A 61 11.24 1.62 3.68
N GLN A 62 10.27 0.95 3.04
CA GLN A 62 10.54 -0.06 2.01
C GLN A 62 11.27 0.53 0.81
N ALA A 63 10.85 1.70 0.33
CA ALA A 63 11.55 2.41 -0.75
C ALA A 63 13.01 2.72 -0.38
N ALA A 64 13.26 3.19 0.84
CA ALA A 64 14.60 3.46 1.35
C ALA A 64 15.47 2.18 1.45
N LEU A 65 14.84 1.02 1.67
CA LEU A 65 15.48 -0.29 1.66
C LEU A 65 15.66 -0.88 0.24
N GLY A 66 15.31 -0.14 -0.81
CA GLY A 66 15.48 -0.56 -2.20
C GLY A 66 14.33 -1.39 -2.77
N TRP A 67 13.16 -1.39 -2.13
CA TRP A 67 11.96 -1.98 -2.73
C TRP A 67 11.54 -1.19 -3.97
N THR A 68 11.01 -1.91 -4.95
CA THR A 68 10.45 -1.32 -6.17
C THR A 68 8.94 -1.43 -6.16
N PHE A 69 8.26 -0.46 -6.77
CA PHE A 69 6.80 -0.41 -6.85
C PHE A 69 6.37 -0.20 -8.29
N THR A 70 5.23 -0.79 -8.68
CA THR A 70 4.67 -0.59 -10.03
C THR A 70 4.03 0.77 -10.23
N LEU A 71 3.70 1.48 -9.15
CA LEU A 71 3.32 2.88 -9.19
C LEU A 71 4.48 3.76 -8.66
N PRO A 72 4.62 5.00 -9.17
CA PRO A 72 5.58 5.94 -8.61
C PRO A 72 5.35 6.14 -7.11
N LEU A 73 6.43 6.16 -6.32
CA LEU A 73 6.36 6.35 -4.87
C LEU A 73 5.57 7.61 -4.49
N GLU A 74 5.84 8.71 -5.18
CA GLU A 74 5.15 10.00 -5.03
C GLU A 74 3.63 9.89 -5.22
N ARG A 75 3.16 9.04 -6.15
CA ARG A 75 1.73 8.79 -6.35
C ARG A 75 1.13 8.01 -5.18
N ILE A 76 1.83 7.00 -4.67
CA ILE A 76 1.36 6.19 -3.53
C ILE A 76 1.31 7.05 -2.27
N VAL A 77 2.35 7.85 -2.02
CA VAL A 77 2.44 8.73 -0.84
C VAL A 77 1.34 9.79 -0.88
N ARG A 78 1.12 10.44 -2.03
CA ARG A 78 0.05 11.43 -2.20
C ARG A 78 -1.34 10.84 -1.98
N TRP A 79 -1.56 9.58 -2.37
CA TRP A 79 -2.83 8.90 -2.13
C TRP A 79 -3.15 8.71 -0.64
N LEU A 80 -2.11 8.60 0.19
CA LEU A 80 -2.21 8.38 1.63
C LEU A 80 -2.29 9.70 2.43
N GLU A 81 -2.25 10.84 1.75
CA GLU A 81 -2.49 12.13 2.39
C GLU A 81 -3.98 12.25 2.74
N PRO A 82 -4.33 12.82 3.90
CA PRO A 82 -5.72 13.09 4.23
C PRO A 82 -6.33 14.00 3.14
N ALA A 83 -7.59 13.76 2.80
CA ALA A 83 -8.33 14.70 1.97
C ALA A 83 -8.30 16.07 2.68
N GLU A 84 -7.82 17.11 1.99
CA GLU A 84 -7.83 18.47 2.54
C GLU A 84 -9.28 18.84 2.92
N PRO A 85 -9.51 19.42 4.12
CA PRO A 85 -10.84 19.78 4.60
C PRO A 85 -11.50 20.90 3.79
#